data_AF-A0A1T5AFT3-F1
#
_entry.id   AF-A0A1T5AFT3-F1
#
_cell.length_a   1.000
_cell.length_b   1.000
_cell.length_c   1.000
_cell.angle_alpha   90.00
_cell.angle_beta   90.00
_cell.angle_gamma   90.00
#
_symmetry.space_group_name_H-M   'P 1'
#
loop_
_entity.id
_entity.type
_entity.pdbx_description
1 polymer ?
#
loop_
_entity_poly.entity_id
_entity_poly.type
_entity_poly.pdbx_seq_one_letter_code
_entity_poly.pdbx_strand_id
1 'polypeptide(L)'
;MFLFPIALNNLDFILDERAREMFAEENRQLTIMRTGTLIERAKINSDSSIKETISGLNHRINLFPIPLSEIQRNKDVKWENNPGYN
;
A
#
# COMPACT_ATOMS: atom_id res chain seq x y z
N MET A 1 -31.77 -6.51 8.60
CA MET A 1 -32.02 -5.31 7.77
C MET A 1 -30.94 -4.30 8.11
N PHE A 2 -29.82 -4.33 7.41
CA PHE A 2 -28.72 -3.39 7.65
C PHE A 2 -29.11 -2.05 7.03
N LEU A 3 -29.53 -1.11 7.87
CA LEU A 3 -29.69 0.28 7.49
C LEU A 3 -28.31 0.91 7.46
N PHE A 4 -27.70 1.01 6.27
CA PHE A 4 -26.58 1.91 6.06
C PHE A 4 -27.16 3.31 5.79
N PRO A 5 -26.94 4.30 6.66
CA PRO A 5 -27.33 5.66 6.35
C PRO A 5 -26.42 6.14 5.22
N ILE A 6 -27.03 6.38 4.07
CA ILE A 6 -26.40 6.99 2.90
C ILE A 6 -26.01 8.43 3.29
N ALA A 7 -24.72 8.66 3.46
CA ALA A 7 -23.97 9.64 2.66
C ALA A 7 -22.53 9.79 3.16
N LEU A 8 -21.58 9.29 2.38
CA LEU A 8 -20.48 10.11 1.87
C LEU A 8 -19.86 9.33 0.71
N ASN A 9 -20.06 9.81 -0.53
CA ASN A 9 -19.33 9.38 -1.72
C ASN A 9 -17.85 9.81 -1.61
N ASN A 10 -17.17 9.36 -0.55
CA ASN A 10 -15.78 9.63 -0.26
C ASN A 10 -14.96 8.38 -0.59
N LEU A 11 -13.70 8.60 -0.90
CA LEU A 11 -12.73 7.60 -1.27
C LEU A 11 -12.62 6.48 -0.22
N ASP A 12 -12.79 6.79 1.06
CA ASP A 12 -12.77 5.81 2.15
C ASP A 12 -13.90 4.80 2.06
N PHE A 13 -15.14 5.25 1.87
CA PHE A 13 -16.29 4.37 1.70
C PHE A 13 -16.09 3.42 0.52
N ILE A 14 -15.66 3.94 -0.63
CA ILE A 14 -15.39 3.12 -1.82
C ILE A 14 -14.32 2.06 -1.54
N LEU A 15 -13.25 2.43 -0.84
CA LEU A 15 -12.13 1.52 -0.58
C LEU A 15 -12.44 0.48 0.51
N ASP A 16 -13.36 0.78 1.41
CA ASP A 16 -13.86 -0.17 2.40
C ASP A 16 -14.83 -1.18 1.76
N GLU A 17 -15.77 -0.72 0.92
CA GLU A 17 -16.65 -1.64 0.17
C GLU A 17 -15.83 -2.54 -0.77
N ARG A 18 -14.84 -1.98 -1.49
CA ARG A 18 -13.93 -2.79 -2.32
C ARG A 18 -13.18 -3.85 -1.53
N ALA A 19 -12.78 -3.55 -0.28
CA ALA A 19 -12.10 -4.53 0.57
C ALA A 19 -13.00 -5.73 0.89
N ARG A 20 -14.30 -5.48 1.09
CA ARG A 20 -15.29 -6.49 1.45
C ARG A 20 -15.70 -7.34 0.25
N GLU A 21 -15.94 -6.70 -0.89
CA GLU A 21 -16.43 -7.38 -2.10
C GLU A 21 -15.32 -8.08 -2.90
N MET A 22 -14.09 -7.55 -2.90
CA MET A 22 -12.99 -8.07 -3.73
C MET A 22 -11.84 -8.68 -2.92
N PHE A 23 -12.14 -9.21 -1.73
CA PHE A 23 -11.12 -9.84 -0.90
C PHE A 23 -10.43 -10.98 -1.66
N ALA A 24 -9.10 -10.93 -1.74
CA ALA A 24 -8.26 -11.86 -2.52
C ALA A 24 -8.44 -11.85 -4.05
N GLU A 25 -9.29 -10.98 -4.59
CA GLU A 25 -9.55 -10.86 -6.03
C GLU A 25 -8.92 -9.61 -6.65
N GLU A 26 -8.74 -8.53 -5.87
CA GLU A 26 -8.00 -7.35 -6.30
C GLU A 26 -6.57 -7.33 -5.76
N ASN A 27 -5.66 -6.70 -6.52
CA ASN A 27 -4.36 -6.30 -5.96
C ASN A 27 -4.56 -5.08 -5.06
N ARG A 28 -4.99 -5.36 -3.82
CA ARG A 28 -5.31 -4.34 -2.80
C ARG A 28 -4.20 -3.32 -2.61
N GLN A 29 -2.95 -3.78 -2.63
CA GLN A 29 -1.78 -2.92 -2.45
C GLN A 29 -1.68 -1.88 -3.57
N LEU A 30 -1.85 -2.28 -4.84
CA LEU A 30 -1.84 -1.34 -5.97
C LEU A 30 -2.96 -0.30 -5.86
N THR A 31 -4.16 -0.72 -5.44
CA THR A 31 -5.30 0.20 -5.26
C THR A 31 -4.97 1.29 -4.25
N ILE A 32 -4.48 0.91 -3.06
CA ILE A 32 -4.21 1.87 -1.97
C ILE A 32 -2.94 2.69 -2.20
N MET A 33 -1.99 2.22 -3.02
CA MET A 33 -0.85 3.00 -3.51
C MET A 33 -1.32 4.08 -4.50
N ARG A 34 -2.18 3.72 -5.47
CA ARG A 34 -2.72 4.66 -6.48
C ARG A 34 -3.49 5.81 -5.85
N THR A 35 -4.17 5.55 -4.74
CA THR A 35 -4.96 6.56 -4.01
C THR A 35 -4.15 7.30 -2.95
N GLY A 36 -2.86 6.97 -2.75
CA GLY A 36 -2.00 7.62 -1.75
C GLY A 36 -2.31 7.24 -0.30
N THR A 37 -3.18 6.25 -0.07
CA THR A 37 -3.72 5.89 1.26
C THR A 37 -3.03 4.67 1.91
N LEU A 38 -1.97 4.12 1.30
CA LEU A 38 -1.30 2.90 1.76
C LEU A 38 -0.87 2.98 3.23
N ILE A 39 -0.15 4.05 3.60
CA ILE A 39 0.41 4.20 4.95
C ILE A 39 -0.70 4.36 6.00
N GLU A 40 -1.70 5.18 5.71
CA GLU A 40 -2.82 5.44 6.63
C GLU A 40 -3.62 4.16 6.88
N ARG A 41 -3.96 3.41 5.81
CA ARG A 41 -4.72 2.17 5.96
C ARG A 41 -3.91 1.03 6.56
N ALA A 42 -2.61 0.95 6.30
CA ALA A 42 -1.74 -0.04 6.93
C ALA A 42 -1.69 0.14 8.46
N LYS A 43 -1.73 1.38 8.96
CA LYS A 43 -1.74 1.69 10.40
C LYS A 43 -3.03 1.25 11.10
N ILE A 44 -4.18 1.33 10.42
CA ILE A 44 -5.48 0.95 11.00
C ILE A 44 -5.57 -0.58 11.21
N ASN A 45 -4.86 -1.35 10.39
CA ASN A 45 -4.79 -2.81 10.51
C ASN A 45 -3.85 -3.30 11.64
N SER A 46 -3.56 -2.49 12.65
CA SER A 46 -2.66 -2.82 13.76
C SER A 46 -3.22 -3.82 14.76
N ASP A 47 -4.54 -4.07 14.74
CA ASP A 47 -5.25 -4.81 15.80
C ASP A 47 -5.35 -6.32 15.55
N SER A 48 -4.54 -6.86 14.63
CA SER A 48 -4.55 -8.30 14.40
C SER A 48 -3.83 -9.03 15.54
N SER A 49 -4.55 -9.86 16.28
CA SER A 49 -4.01 -10.85 17.24
C SER A 49 -3.06 -11.89 16.61
N ILE A 50 -2.74 -11.74 15.32
CA ILE A 50 -2.11 -12.73 14.46
C ILE A 50 -0.68 -12.32 14.05
N LYS A 51 -0.27 -11.05 14.14
CA LYS A 51 1.05 -10.63 13.58
C LYS A 51 1.74 -9.52 14.37
N GLU A 52 3.07 -9.61 14.35
CA GLU A 52 4.04 -8.66 14.89
C GLU A 52 3.73 -7.19 14.57
N THR A 53 4.28 -6.28 15.37
CA THR A 53 4.15 -4.83 15.17
C THR A 53 4.51 -4.44 13.74
N ILE A 54 3.57 -3.84 13.02
CA ILE A 54 3.81 -3.29 11.69
C ILE A 54 4.85 -2.16 11.81
N SER A 55 6.04 -2.38 11.26
CA SER A 55 7.16 -1.42 11.30
C SER A 55 7.53 -0.95 9.89
N GLY A 56 8.31 0.14 9.80
CA GLY A 56 8.83 0.63 8.52
C GLY A 56 7.81 1.32 7.61
N LEU A 57 6.62 1.69 8.12
CA LEU A 57 5.61 2.46 7.39
C LEU A 57 6.04 3.93 7.21
N ASN A 58 6.77 4.20 6.13
CA ASN A 58 7.14 5.56 5.72
C ASN A 58 6.98 5.72 4.19
N HIS A 59 7.10 6.95 3.68
CA HIS A 59 6.82 7.27 2.28
C HIS A 59 7.64 6.48 1.25
N ARG A 60 8.79 5.88 1.61
CA ARG A 60 9.60 5.07 0.69
C ARG A 60 8.85 3.86 0.15
N ILE A 61 7.94 3.27 0.95
CA ILE A 61 7.23 2.04 0.57
C ILE A 61 6.20 2.23 -0.55
N ASN A 62 5.96 3.48 -0.97
CA ASN A 62 5.14 3.78 -2.14
C ASN A 62 5.81 3.35 -3.46
N LEU A 63 7.11 3.07 -3.43
CA LEU A 63 7.84 2.50 -4.56
C LEU A 63 8.66 1.30 -4.06
N PHE A 64 8.67 0.20 -4.81
CA PHE A 64 9.57 -0.91 -4.49
C PHE A 64 11.03 -0.53 -4.79
N PRO A 65 12.01 -1.07 -4.06
CA PRO A 65 13.41 -0.88 -4.44
C PRO A 65 13.67 -1.50 -5.81
N ILE A 66 14.51 -0.85 -6.60
CA ILE A 66 15.10 -1.45 -7.79
C ILE A 66 16.04 -2.57 -7.30
N PRO A 67 15.96 -3.79 -7.85
CA PRO A 67 16.85 -4.87 -7.44
C PRO A 67 18.32 -4.48 -7.63
N LEU A 68 19.14 -4.73 -6.60
CA LEU A 68 20.56 -4.37 -6.64
C LEU A 68 21.29 -5.04 -7.81
N SER A 69 20.91 -6.26 -8.18
CA SER A 69 21.45 -6.97 -9.35
C SER A 69 21.24 -6.22 -10.65
N GLU A 70 20.12 -5.51 -10.81
CA GLU A 70 19.84 -4.71 -12.00
C GLU A 70 20.63 -3.41 -12.00
N ILE A 71 20.75 -2.73 -10.85
CA ILE A 71 21.61 -1.55 -10.71
C ILE A 71 23.08 -1.89 -11.03
N GLN A 72 23.58 -3.00 -10.50
CA GLN A 72 24.97 -3.43 -10.70
C GLN A 72 25.27 -3.96 -12.11
N ARG A 73 24.24 -4.40 -12.85
CA ARG A 73 24.39 -4.87 -14.23
C ARG A 73 24.68 -3.72 -15.19
N ASN A 74 24.19 -2.52 -14.89
CA ASN A 74 24.43 -1.36 -15.74
C ASN A 74 25.86 -0.82 -15.54
N LYS A 75 26.70 -0.95 -16.56
CA LYS A 75 28.11 -0.51 -16.53
C LYS A 75 28.30 0.90 -17.10
N ASP A 76 27.34 1.37 -17.90
CA ASP A 76 27.46 2.62 -18.65
C ASP A 76 26.94 3.81 -17.85
N VAL A 77 25.95 3.58 -16.99
CA VAL A 77 25.34 4.60 -16.13
C VAL A 77 25.10 4.03 -14.73
N LYS A 78 25.56 4.75 -13.71
CA LYS A 78 25.22 4.42 -12.32
C LYS A 78 23.79 4.86 -12.04
N TRP A 79 22.90 3.90 -11.83
CA TRP A 79 21.52 4.17 -11.43
C TRP A 79 21.41 4.41 -9.93
N GLU A 80 20.70 5.46 -9.56
CA GLU A 80 20.23 5.66 -8.19
C GLU A 80 18.99 4.79 -7.95
N ASN A 81 18.80 4.34 -6.71
CA ASN A 81 17.61 3.59 -6.33
C ASN A 81 16.43 4.56 -6.13
N ASN A 82 15.23 4.00 -5.97
CA ASN A 82 14.07 4.79 -5.57
C ASN A 82 14.31 5.49 -4.23
N PRO A 83 13.76 6.71 -4.02
CA PRO A 83 14.02 7.49 -2.83
C PRO A 83 13.78 6.73 -1.52
N GLY A 84 14.75 6.80 -0.61
CA GLY A 84 14.68 6.13 0.70
C GLY A 84 15.21 4.68 0.72
N TYR A 85 15.71 4.17 -0.41
CA TYR A 85 16.45 2.93 -0.52
C TYR A 85 17.92 3.23 -0.86
N ASN A 86 18.84 2.68 -0.07
CA ASN A 86 20.30 2.82 -0.23
C ASN A 86 20.92 1.46 -0.47
#